data_AF-A0A9W8H7W1-F1
#
_entry.id   AF-A0A9W8H7W1-F1
#
_cell.length_a   1.000
_cell.length_b   1.000
_cell.length_c   1.000
_cell.angle_alpha   90.00
_cell.angle_beta   90.00
_cell.angle_gamma   90.00
#
_symmetry.space_group_name_H-M   'P 1'
#
loop_
_entity.id
_entity.type
_entity.pdbx_description
1 polymer ?
#
loop_
_entity_poly.entity_id
_entity_poly.type
_entity_poly.pdbx_seq_one_letter_code
_entity_poly.pdbx_strand_id
1 'polypeptide(L)'
;MEIDVDTMVEFIRCLPRLSSLGIMSLNPHSTRLDISVPEPGAGRLVEPISNMLKSVSIAFRCNDQNHTNPAVLALKYLLLAVPSLSSISAHGIPDDSMDGFIDAYADQYLHLARLRIHIYERRRWG
;
A
#
# COMPACT_ATOMS: atom_id res chain seq x y z
N MET A 1 10.46 16.47 5.97
CA MET A 1 9.01 16.70 5.85
C MET A 1 8.36 15.34 5.88
N GLU A 2 7.47 15.12 6.84
CA GLU A 2 6.74 13.85 6.99
C GLU A 2 5.36 14.05 6.39
N ILE A 3 4.86 13.04 5.68
CA ILE A 3 3.47 13.02 5.19
C ILE A 3 2.77 11.80 5.80
N ASP A 4 1.47 11.91 6.01
CA ASP A 4 0.62 10.81 6.43
C ASP A 4 0.01 10.07 5.22
N VAL A 5 -0.69 8.97 5.50
CA VAL A 5 -1.30 8.12 4.47
C VAL A 5 -2.43 8.87 3.75
N ASP A 6 -3.21 9.70 4.47
CA ASP A 6 -4.28 10.52 3.90
C ASP A 6 -3.72 11.45 2.82
N THR A 7 -2.69 12.20 3.17
CA THR A 7 -1.99 13.13 2.29
C THR A 7 -1.44 12.42 1.06
N MET A 8 -0.86 11.23 1.22
CA MET A 8 -0.40 10.42 0.09
C MET A 8 -1.55 10.04 -0.85
N VAL A 9 -2.68 9.57 -0.31
CA VAL A 9 -3.84 9.16 -1.11
C VAL A 9 -4.42 10.36 -1.86
N GLU A 10 -4.58 11.51 -1.19
CA GLU A 10 -5.01 12.75 -1.83
C GLU A 10 -4.03 13.20 -2.92
N PHE A 11 -2.73 13.11 -2.65
CA PHE A 11 -1.71 13.45 -3.64
C PHE A 11 -1.81 12.59 -4.90
N ILE A 12 -2.01 11.27 -4.75
CA ILE A 12 -2.23 10.36 -5.87
C ILE A 12 -3.49 10.74 -6.67
N ARG A 13 -4.60 11.02 -5.97
CA ARG A 13 -5.88 11.41 -6.59
C ARG A 13 -5.78 12.71 -7.39
N CYS A 14 -5.06 13.69 -6.85
CA CYS A 14 -4.90 15.01 -7.47
C CYS A 14 -3.91 15.02 -8.65
N LEU A 15 -3.15 13.95 -8.87
CA LEU A 15 -2.18 13.83 -9.95
C LEU A 15 -2.56 12.69 -10.91
N PRO A 16 -3.61 12.87 -11.74
CA PRO A 16 -4.16 11.81 -12.58
C PRO A 16 -3.20 11.29 -13.66
N ARG A 17 -2.09 12.01 -13.92
CA ARG A 17 -1.05 11.62 -14.88
C ARG A 17 0.20 11.05 -14.23
N LEU A 18 0.23 10.93 -12.90
CA LEU A 18 1.37 10.39 -12.17
C LEU A 18 1.53 8.90 -12.50
N SER A 19 2.65 8.54 -13.10
CA SER A 19 2.99 7.15 -13.43
C SER A 19 3.87 6.47 -12.38
N SER A 20 4.60 7.25 -11.59
CA SER A 20 5.48 6.74 -10.54
C SER A 20 5.50 7.68 -9.33
N LEU A 21 5.57 7.10 -8.12
CA LEU A 21 5.62 7.83 -6.85
C LEU A 21 6.68 7.26 -5.92
N GLY A 22 7.48 8.14 -5.30
CA GLY A 22 8.44 7.80 -4.26
C GLY A 22 8.20 8.60 -2.99
N ILE A 23 8.06 7.93 -1.85
CA ILE A 23 7.81 8.53 -0.53
C ILE A 23 8.81 7.97 0.47
N MET A 24 9.64 8.83 1.05
CA MET A 24 10.79 8.41 1.88
C MET A 24 10.51 8.43 3.40
N SER A 25 9.37 8.96 3.83
CA SER A 25 9.02 9.01 5.27
C SER A 25 7.51 9.16 5.43
N LEU A 26 6.79 8.07 5.20
CA LEU A 26 5.35 7.99 5.42
C LEU A 26 5.10 7.68 6.91
N ASN A 27 4.33 8.52 7.59
CA ASN A 27 3.90 8.30 8.97
C ASN A 27 2.52 7.61 8.97
N PRO A 28 2.44 6.30 9.26
CA PRO A 28 1.19 5.57 9.16
C PRO A 28 0.26 5.77 10.38
N HIS A 29 0.76 6.33 11.49
CA HIS A 29 0.01 6.53 12.74
C HIS A 29 -0.72 7.87 12.81
N SER A 30 -0.37 8.83 11.96
CA SER A 30 -1.07 10.13 11.86
C SER A 30 -2.32 10.07 10.95
N THR A 31 -2.64 8.87 10.51
CA THR A 31 -3.71 8.57 9.57
C THR A 31 -5.07 8.70 10.25
N ARG A 32 -5.98 9.50 9.68
CA ARG A 32 -7.40 9.54 10.06
C ARG A 32 -8.23 8.50 9.31
N LEU A 33 -7.65 7.87 8.29
CA LEU A 33 -8.37 7.09 7.29
C LEU A 33 -9.41 6.12 7.86
N ASP A 34 -10.62 6.31 7.35
CA ASP A 34 -11.64 5.27 7.18
C ASP A 34 -11.20 4.29 6.05
N ILE A 35 -9.91 3.92 6.01
CA ILE A 35 -9.39 2.88 5.11
C ILE A 35 -9.91 1.56 5.66
N SER A 36 -10.93 1.05 4.99
CA SER A 36 -11.35 -0.32 5.13
C SER A 36 -10.78 -1.11 3.96
N VAL A 37 -9.90 -2.06 4.28
CA VAL A 37 -9.61 -3.15 3.36
C VAL A 37 -10.81 -4.10 3.48
N PRO A 38 -11.67 -4.23 2.44
CA PRO A 38 -12.85 -5.07 2.53
C PRO A 38 -12.44 -6.53 2.68
N GLU A 39 -13.21 -7.33 3.42
CA GLU A 39 -12.96 -8.78 3.50
C GLU A 39 -13.00 -9.42 2.09
N PRO A 40 -12.12 -10.40 1.81
CA PRO A 40 -12.14 -11.12 0.54
C PRO A 40 -13.51 -11.80 0.36
N GLY A 41 -14.05 -11.74 -0.84
CA GLY A 41 -15.39 -12.28 -1.15
C GLY A 41 -16.58 -11.40 -0.76
N ALA A 42 -16.40 -10.27 -0.05
CA ALA A 42 -17.51 -9.45 0.45
C ALA A 42 -18.31 -8.68 -0.63
N GLY A 43 -18.00 -8.86 -1.92
CA GLY A 43 -18.67 -8.19 -3.05
C GLY A 43 -18.46 -6.67 -3.14
N ARG A 44 -17.76 -6.06 -2.18
CA ARG A 44 -17.44 -4.63 -2.16
C ARG A 44 -16.02 -4.39 -2.67
N LEU A 45 -15.91 -3.72 -3.81
CA LEU A 45 -14.61 -3.32 -4.36
C LEU A 45 -14.16 -1.96 -3.81
N VAL A 46 -12.85 -1.80 -3.64
CA VAL A 46 -12.23 -0.51 -3.31
C VAL A 46 -12.28 0.39 -4.54
N GLU A 47 -12.75 1.63 -4.37
CA GLU A 47 -12.76 2.61 -5.45
C GLU A 47 -11.32 2.93 -5.92
N PRO A 48 -11.04 2.91 -7.23
CA PRO A 48 -9.73 3.24 -7.74
C PRO A 48 -9.32 4.68 -7.42
N ILE A 49 -8.12 4.86 -6.84
CA ILE A 49 -7.53 6.18 -6.59
C ILE A 49 -6.62 6.64 -7.73
N SER A 50 -6.13 5.73 -8.57
CA SER A 50 -5.40 6.05 -9.81
C SER A 50 -5.43 4.90 -10.82
N ASN A 51 -5.65 5.24 -12.08
CA ASN A 51 -5.58 4.32 -13.22
C ASN A 51 -4.28 4.47 -14.05
N MET A 52 -3.38 5.37 -13.63
CA MET A 52 -2.12 5.66 -14.34
C MET A 52 -0.87 5.29 -13.54
N LEU A 53 -0.97 5.25 -12.21
CA LEU A 53 0.15 4.97 -11.33
C LEU A 53 0.64 3.52 -11.46
N LYS A 54 1.82 3.35 -12.06
CA LYS A 54 2.43 2.04 -12.36
C LYS A 54 3.38 1.57 -11.26
N SER A 55 4.12 2.49 -10.65
CA SER A 55 5.15 2.15 -9.67
C SER A 55 5.09 3.02 -8.43
N VAL A 56 5.21 2.38 -7.27
CA VAL A 56 5.22 3.06 -5.97
C VAL A 56 6.40 2.56 -5.14
N SER A 57 7.14 3.47 -4.52
CA SER A 57 8.18 3.16 -3.54
C SER A 57 7.91 3.92 -2.26
N ILE A 58 7.68 3.21 -1.15
CA ILE A 58 7.34 3.80 0.15
C ILE A 58 8.32 3.33 1.20
N ALA A 59 8.85 4.26 1.99
CA ALA A 59 9.51 3.97 3.24
C ALA A 59 8.62 4.43 4.40
N PHE A 60 8.12 3.46 5.15
CA PHE A 60 7.32 3.70 6.34
C PHE A 60 8.22 4.01 7.52
N ARG A 61 7.86 5.05 8.27
CA ARG A 61 8.48 5.36 9.55
C ARG A 61 7.72 4.61 10.64
N CYS A 62 7.89 3.30 10.70
CA CYS A 62 7.35 2.51 11.80
C CYS A 62 8.47 1.93 12.69
N ASN A 63 8.25 2.02 14.00
CA ASN A 63 9.06 1.37 15.02
C ASN A 63 8.39 0.10 15.58
N ASP A 64 7.19 -0.23 15.10
CA ASP A 64 6.37 -1.33 15.57
C ASP A 64 6.37 -2.47 14.53
N GLN A 65 6.78 -3.66 14.97
CA GLN A 65 6.93 -4.86 14.12
C GLN A 65 5.65 -5.69 14.01
N ASN A 66 4.50 -5.16 14.44
CA ASN A 66 3.24 -5.90 14.47
C ASN A 66 2.55 -5.97 13.08
N HIS A 67 1.93 -7.09 12.71
CA HIS A 67 1.27 -7.25 11.39
C HIS A 67 -0.05 -6.49 11.25
N THR A 68 -0.63 -6.03 12.36
CA THR A 68 -1.79 -5.13 12.42
C THR A 68 -1.41 -3.65 12.37
N ASN A 69 -0.14 -3.36 12.06
CA ASN A 69 0.38 -2.02 11.94
C ASN A 69 -0.32 -1.24 10.81
N PRO A 70 -0.71 0.02 11.05
CA PRO A 70 -1.29 0.92 10.04
C PRO A 70 -0.50 0.98 8.72
N ALA A 71 0.81 0.73 8.75
CA ALA A 71 1.64 0.62 7.55
C ALA A 71 1.22 -0.54 6.61
N VAL A 72 0.93 -1.71 7.18
CA VAL A 72 0.47 -2.90 6.44
C VAL A 72 -0.90 -2.63 5.83
N LEU A 73 -1.81 -2.01 6.58
CA LEU A 73 -3.14 -1.65 6.09
C LEU A 73 -3.08 -0.63 4.94
N ALA A 74 -2.24 0.40 5.08
CA ALA A 74 -2.02 1.39 4.01
C ALA A 74 -1.47 0.75 2.73
N LEU A 75 -0.52 -0.19 2.89
CA LEU A 75 0.00 -0.95 1.76
C LEU A 75 -1.11 -1.79 1.09
N LYS A 76 -1.84 -2.61 1.86
CA LYS A 76 -2.95 -3.43 1.34
C LYS A 76 -3.98 -2.58 0.62
N TYR A 77 -4.37 -1.44 1.17
CA TYR A 77 -5.28 -0.50 0.51
C TYR A 77 -4.75 -0.02 -0.84
N LEU A 78 -3.49 0.42 -0.91
CA LEU A 78 -2.88 0.85 -2.18
C LEU A 78 -2.91 -0.24 -3.24
N LEU A 79 -2.65 -1.49 -2.84
CA LEU A 79 -2.69 -2.63 -3.76
C LEU A 79 -4.06 -2.80 -4.39
N LEU A 80 -5.14 -2.64 -3.62
CA LEU A 80 -6.51 -2.76 -4.11
C LEU A 80 -6.96 -1.51 -4.89
N ALA A 81 -6.59 -0.33 -4.40
CA ALA A 81 -7.05 0.96 -4.91
C ALA A 81 -6.31 1.44 -6.19
N VAL A 82 -5.19 0.82 -6.56
CA VAL A 82 -4.42 1.20 -7.76
C VAL A 82 -4.39 0.03 -8.75
N PRO A 83 -5.44 -0.18 -9.55
CA PRO A 83 -5.53 -1.31 -10.49
C PRO A 83 -4.47 -1.29 -11.58
N SER A 84 -3.87 -0.12 -11.82
CA SER A 84 -2.83 0.08 -12.82
C SER A 84 -1.42 -0.28 -12.35
N LEU A 85 -1.26 -0.58 -11.05
CA LEU A 85 0.03 -0.83 -10.40
C LEU A 85 0.66 -2.11 -10.96
N SER A 86 1.93 -2.01 -11.37
CA SER A 86 2.73 -3.14 -11.85
C SER A 86 3.92 -3.44 -10.95
N SER A 87 4.33 -2.49 -10.11
CA SER A 87 5.39 -2.69 -9.12
C SER A 87 5.15 -1.85 -7.87
N ILE A 88 5.48 -2.42 -6.70
CA ILE A 88 5.56 -1.70 -5.45
C ILE A 88 6.79 -2.13 -4.64
N SER A 89 7.45 -1.16 -4.02
CA SER A 89 8.50 -1.39 -3.02
C SER A 89 8.07 -0.75 -1.70
N ALA A 90 8.12 -1.49 -0.60
CA ALA A 90 7.73 -1.02 0.72
C ALA A 90 8.82 -1.37 1.75
N HIS A 91 9.33 -0.35 2.43
CA HIS A 91 10.31 -0.50 3.51
C HIS A 91 9.66 -0.25 4.88
N GLY A 92 10.09 -1.00 5.90
CA GLY A 92 9.52 -0.90 7.24
C GLY A 92 8.19 -1.66 7.38
N ILE A 93 8.02 -2.71 6.58
CA ILE A 93 6.90 -3.67 6.65
C ILE A 93 7.50 -5.05 7.00
N PRO A 94 6.91 -5.83 7.92
CA PRO A 94 7.34 -7.20 8.19
C PRO A 94 7.19 -8.09 6.95
N ASP A 95 8.17 -8.96 6.68
CA ASP A 95 8.30 -9.68 5.41
C ASP A 95 7.10 -10.61 5.08
N ASP A 96 6.44 -11.17 6.08
CA ASP A 96 5.27 -12.06 6.02
C ASP A 96 3.92 -11.32 5.99
N SER A 97 3.90 -9.99 6.06
CA SER A 97 2.65 -9.20 6.18
C SER A 97 1.73 -9.30 4.95
N MET A 98 2.27 -9.81 3.85
CA MET A 98 1.58 -10.00 2.57
C MET A 98 1.24 -11.46 2.28
N ASP A 99 1.61 -12.40 3.16
CA ASP A 99 1.37 -13.83 2.96
C ASP A 99 -0.13 -14.11 2.85
N GLY A 100 -0.51 -14.85 1.80
CA GLY A 100 -1.90 -15.19 1.50
C GLY A 100 -2.80 -14.01 1.09
N PHE A 101 -2.33 -12.75 1.19
CA PHE A 101 -3.14 -11.59 0.80
C PHE A 101 -3.40 -11.58 -0.71
N ILE A 102 -2.37 -11.78 -1.53
CA ILE A 102 -2.55 -11.75 -2.99
C ILE A 102 -3.50 -12.84 -3.46
N ASP A 103 -3.35 -14.05 -2.92
CA ASP A 103 -4.21 -15.18 -3.27
C ASP A 103 -5.67 -14.95 -2.83
N ALA A 104 -5.89 -14.36 -1.65
CA ALA A 104 -7.23 -14.07 -1.14
C ALA A 104 -8.01 -13.04 -1.98
N TYR A 105 -7.31 -12.15 -2.69
CA TYR A 105 -7.93 -11.06 -3.46
C TYR A 105 -7.77 -11.22 -4.99
N ALA A 106 -7.02 -12.21 -5.47
CA ALA A 106 -6.70 -12.40 -6.89
C ALA A 106 -7.94 -12.50 -7.79
N ASP A 107 -9.00 -13.16 -7.30
CA ASP A 107 -10.26 -13.33 -8.06
C ASP A 107 -11.02 -12.02 -8.26
N GLN A 108 -10.87 -11.07 -7.33
CA GLN A 108 -11.54 -9.76 -7.38
C GLN A 108 -10.67 -8.69 -8.04
N TYR A 109 -9.35 -8.82 -7.92
CA TYR A 109 -8.37 -7.82 -8.35
C TYR A 109 -7.30 -8.48 -9.22
N LEU A 110 -7.66 -8.72 -10.49
CA LEU A 110 -6.82 -9.44 -11.45
C LEU A 110 -5.41 -8.86 -11.64
N HIS A 111 -5.22 -7.56 -11.39
CA HIS A 111 -3.89 -6.93 -11.51
C HIS A 111 -2.91 -7.42 -10.45
N LEU A 112 -3.39 -7.88 -9.29
CA LEU A 112 -2.54 -8.41 -8.23
C LEU A 112 -1.74 -9.63 -8.67
N ALA A 113 -2.30 -10.48 -9.54
CA ALA A 113 -1.61 -11.66 -10.06
C ALA A 113 -0.35 -11.34 -10.89
N ARG A 114 -0.22 -10.10 -11.37
CA ARG A 114 0.91 -9.64 -12.20
C ARG A 114 1.78 -8.60 -11.49
N LEU A 115 1.43 -8.25 -10.27
CA LEU A 115 2.09 -7.21 -9.49
C LEU A 115 3.42 -7.73 -8.93
N ARG A 116 4.47 -6.93 -9.09
CA ARG A 116 5.76 -7.19 -8.42
C ARG A 116 5.79 -6.47 -7.08
N ILE A 117 5.93 -7.22 -6.00
CA ILE A 117 5.95 -6.70 -4.63
C ILE A 117 7.33 -6.94 -4.04
N HIS A 118 7.97 -5.87 -3.58
CA HIS A 118 9.24 -5.91 -2.86
C HIS A 118 9.02 -5.37 -1.44
N ILE A 119 9.03 -6.27 -0.46
CA ILE A 119 8.94 -5.91 0.96
C ILE A 119 10.33 -5.95 1.57
N TYR A 120 10.64 -4.94 2.38
CA TYR A 120 11.89 -4.85 3.10
C TYR A 120 11.62 -4.57 4.58
N GLU A 121 11.83 -5.56 5.43
CA GLU A 121 11.91 -5.32 6.86
C GLU A 121 13.12 -4.43 7.19
N ARG A 122 12.91 -3.43 8.04
CA ARG A 122 14.00 -2.59 8.53
C ARG A 122 14.83 -3.38 9.53
N ARG A 123 15.90 -4.06 9.06
CA ARG A 123 16.87 -4.70 9.97
C ARG A 123 17.43 -3.63 10.90
N ARG A 124 17.29 -3.83 12.21
CA ARG A 124 18.02 -3.04 13.21
C ARG A 124 19.50 -3.25 12.93
N TRP A 125 20.17 -2.23 12.41
CA TRP A 125 21.62 -2.16 12.53
C TRP A 125 21.86 -1.88 14.01
N GLY A 126 22.35 -2.90 14.72
CA GLY A 126 22.76 -2.80 16.12
C GLY A 126 23.97 -1.88 16.29
#